data_AF-A0A6M4PWK7-F1
#
_entry.id   AF-A0A6M4PWK7-F1
#
_cell.length_a   1.000
_cell.length_b   1.000
_cell.length_c   1.000
_cell.angle_alpha   90.00
_cell.angle_beta   90.00
_cell.angle_gamma   90.00
#
_symmetry.space_group_name_H-M   'P 1'
#
loop_
_entity.id
_entity.type
_entity.pdbx_description
1 polymer ?
#
loop_
_entity_poly.entity_id
_entity_poly.type
_entity_poly.pdbx_seq_one_letter_code
_entity_poly.pdbx_strand_id
1 'polypeptide(L)'
;MYEAATGAQVFGYALILIAGVACVAGLIWAFRLGFKVREREPAPPRPDEQPKMPPSGPVYETHEVREPDEVPRAADEGERLTPHQLGNVGTKRADDQRRPRWSPGSSGSFGGGGGGRT
;
A
#
# COMPACT_ATOMS: atom_id res chain seq x y z
N MET A 1 -31.71 -1.86 54.05
CA MET A 1 -33.00 -1.98 53.34
C MET A 1 -32.69 -2.57 51.98
N TYR A 2 -32.92 -3.87 51.77
CA TYR A 2 -32.88 -4.44 50.42
C TYR A 2 -34.26 -4.18 49.81
N GLU A 3 -34.33 -3.27 48.85
CA GLU A 3 -35.54 -3.07 48.06
C GLU A 3 -35.68 -4.29 47.13
N ALA A 4 -36.71 -5.10 47.36
CA ALA A 4 -37.00 -6.22 46.48
C ALA A 4 -37.41 -5.65 45.12
N ALA A 5 -36.66 -5.97 44.07
CA ALA A 5 -37.01 -5.57 42.71
C ALA A 5 -38.45 -6.02 42.40
N THR A 6 -39.28 -5.11 41.94
CA THR A 6 -40.65 -5.42 41.51
C THR A 6 -40.63 -6.41 40.35
N GLY A 7 -41.68 -7.22 40.17
CA GLY A 7 -41.73 -8.25 39.10
C GLY A 7 -41.44 -7.69 37.70
N ALA A 8 -41.79 -6.43 37.43
CA ALA A 8 -41.46 -5.72 36.20
C ALA A 8 -39.95 -5.44 36.03
N GLN A 9 -39.25 -5.07 37.10
CA GLN A 9 -37.80 -4.86 37.08
C GLN A 9 -37.04 -6.17 36.84
N VAL A 10 -37.44 -7.25 37.52
CA VAL A 10 -36.84 -8.59 37.30
C VAL A 10 -37.03 -9.05 35.86
N PHE A 11 -38.24 -8.85 35.31
CA PHE A 11 -38.54 -9.16 33.91
C PHE A 11 -37.68 -8.34 32.94
N GLY A 12 -37.49 -7.04 33.20
CA GLY A 12 -36.61 -6.17 32.42
C GLY A 12 -35.16 -6.67 32.40
N TYR A 13 -34.61 -7.04 33.56
CA TYR A 13 -33.25 -7.60 33.63
C TYR A 13 -33.12 -8.94 32.89
N ALA A 14 -34.12 -9.82 33.00
CA ALA A 14 -34.13 -11.10 32.28
C ALA A 14 -34.13 -10.88 30.76
N LEU A 15 -34.92 -9.93 30.25
CA LEU A 15 -34.93 -9.60 28.82
C LEU A 15 -33.58 -9.06 28.33
N ILE A 16 -32.96 -8.15 29.08
CA ILE A 16 -31.63 -7.61 28.74
C ILE A 16 -30.59 -8.73 28.71
N LEU A 17 -30.62 -9.64 29.68
CA LEU A 17 -29.70 -10.79 29.72
C LEU A 17 -29.90 -11.70 28.51
N ILE A 18 -31.15 -12.05 28.19
CA ILE A 18 -31.48 -12.89 27.02
C ILE A 18 -31.04 -12.21 25.73
N ALA A 19 -31.28 -10.91 25.58
CA ALA A 19 -30.84 -10.13 24.42
C ALA A 19 -29.30 -10.15 24.31
N GLY A 20 -28.59 -9.97 25.42
CA GLY A 20 -27.13 -10.07 25.46
C GLY A 20 -26.61 -11.44 25.03
N VAL A 21 -27.21 -12.51 25.55
CA VAL A 21 -26.87 -13.90 25.18
C VAL A 21 -27.16 -14.16 23.71
N ALA A 22 -28.30 -13.69 23.19
CA ALA A 22 -28.66 -13.82 21.79
C ALA A 22 -27.67 -13.10 20.88
N CYS A 23 -27.23 -11.89 21.25
CA CYS A 23 -26.20 -11.15 20.54
C CYS A 23 -24.87 -11.93 20.49
N VAL A 24 -24.40 -12.46 21.62
CA VAL A 24 -23.16 -13.27 21.67
C VAL A 24 -23.28 -14.53 20.83
N ALA A 25 -24.40 -15.25 20.92
CA ALA A 25 -24.65 -16.44 20.13
C ALA A 25 -24.67 -16.13 18.62
N GLY A 26 -25.28 -15.01 18.22
CA GLY A 26 -25.28 -14.53 16.84
C GLY A 26 -23.87 -14.21 16.32
N LEU A 27 -23.03 -13.55 17.12
CA LEU A 27 -21.63 -13.26 16.76
C LEU A 27 -20.80 -14.54 16.59
N ILE A 28 -20.96 -15.50 17.50
CA ILE A 28 -20.28 -16.81 17.41
C ILE A 28 -20.72 -17.53 16.13
N TRP A 29 -22.02 -17.51 15.81
CA TRP A 29 -22.54 -18.14 14.59
C TRP A 29 -21.98 -17.48 13.32
N ALA A 30 -21.96 -16.14 13.26
CA ALA A 30 -21.38 -15.40 12.14
C ALA A 30 -19.88 -15.69 11.96
N PHE A 31 -19.12 -15.72 13.06
CA PHE A 31 -17.71 -16.11 13.04
C PHE A 31 -17.50 -17.54 12.52
N ARG A 32 -18.30 -18.51 12.99
CA ARG A 32 -18.23 -19.90 12.51
C ARG A 32 -18.53 -20.01 11.01
N LEU A 33 -19.48 -19.22 10.50
CA LEU A 33 -19.79 -19.18 9.08
C LEU A 33 -18.59 -18.67 8.27
N GLY A 34 -17.98 -17.56 8.67
CA GLY A 34 -16.79 -17.02 8.02
C GLY A 34 -15.57 -17.96 8.09
N PHE A 35 -15.35 -18.59 9.24
CA PHE A 35 -14.28 -19.58 9.41
C PHE A 35 -14.44 -20.77 8.45
N LYS A 36 -15.66 -21.31 8.31
CA LYS A 36 -15.94 -22.43 7.40
C LYS A 36 -15.71 -22.07 5.93
N VAL A 37 -15.92 -20.81 5.54
CA VAL A 37 -15.60 -20.33 4.19
C VAL A 37 -14.08 -20.32 4.00
N ARG A 38 -13.33 -19.74 4.93
CA ARG A 38 -11.86 -19.69 4.89
C ARG A 38 -11.21 -21.08 4.92
N GLU A 39 -11.80 -22.04 5.62
CA GLU A 39 -11.30 -23.43 5.67
C GLU A 39 -11.38 -24.14 4.31
N ARG A 40 -12.25 -23.68 3.41
CA ARG A 40 -12.32 -24.20 2.02
C ARG A 40 -11.25 -23.60 1.11
N GLU A 41 -10.60 -22.53 1.54
CA GLU A 41 -9.50 -21.93 0.80
C GLU A 41 -8.20 -22.70 1.08
N PRO A 42 -7.30 -22.82 0.09
CA PRO A 42 -6.00 -23.42 0.30
C PRO A 42 -5.23 -22.65 1.39
N ALA A 43 -4.48 -23.39 2.21
CA ALA A 43 -3.64 -22.78 3.22
C ALA A 43 -2.62 -21.83 2.55
N PRO A 44 -2.23 -20.72 3.22
CA PRO A 44 -1.12 -19.90 2.75
C PRO A 44 0.12 -20.76 2.51
N PRO A 45 0.89 -20.50 1.44
CA PRO A 45 2.06 -21.29 1.10
C PRO A 45 3.06 -21.24 2.25
N ARG A 46 3.66 -22.40 2.55
CA ARG A 46 4.71 -22.51 3.55
C ARG A 46 5.97 -21.76 3.08
N PRO A 47 6.88 -21.36 3.98
CA PRO A 47 8.13 -20.69 3.61
C PRO A 47 8.98 -21.48 2.60
N ASP A 48 8.92 -22.81 2.65
CA ASP A 48 9.57 -23.72 1.70
C ASP A 48 8.90 -23.74 0.31
N GLU A 49 7.57 -23.58 0.26
CA GLU A 49 6.77 -23.51 -0.97
C GLU A 49 6.83 -22.14 -1.66
N GLN A 50 7.36 -21.12 -0.98
CA GLN A 50 7.52 -19.80 -1.60
C GLN A 50 8.43 -19.87 -2.83
N PRO A 51 8.11 -19.13 -3.91
CA PRO A 51 8.93 -19.05 -5.10
C PRO A 51 10.39 -18.77 -4.76
N LYS A 52 11.27 -19.69 -5.16
CA LYS A 52 12.70 -19.49 -5.02
C LYS A 52 13.23 -18.70 -6.20
N MET A 53 14.32 -18.02 -5.96
CA MET A 53 15.09 -17.36 -7.00
C MET A 53 15.43 -18.38 -8.10
N PRO A 54 15.15 -18.07 -9.38
CA PRO A 54 15.43 -19.02 -10.45
C PRO A 54 16.94 -19.24 -10.59
N PRO A 55 17.39 -20.39 -11.13
CA PRO A 55 18.82 -20.69 -11.29
C PRO A 55 19.59 -19.66 -12.12
N SER A 56 18.89 -18.96 -13.02
CA SER A 56 19.43 -17.86 -13.83
C SER A 56 19.76 -16.59 -13.03
N GLY A 57 19.44 -16.55 -11.74
CA GLY A 57 19.52 -15.36 -10.90
C GLY A 57 18.22 -14.54 -10.91
N PRO A 58 18.18 -13.40 -10.22
CA PRO A 58 16.97 -12.59 -10.17
C PRO A 58 16.71 -12.00 -11.55
N VAL A 59 15.44 -11.86 -11.94
CA VAL A 59 15.11 -10.97 -13.05
C VAL A 59 15.38 -9.56 -12.55
N TYR A 60 16.50 -8.97 -12.99
CA TYR A 60 16.80 -7.58 -12.67
C TYR A 60 15.80 -6.67 -13.38
N GLU A 61 15.41 -5.59 -12.72
CA GLU A 61 14.69 -4.52 -13.38
C GLU A 61 15.57 -3.95 -14.50
N THR A 62 15.01 -3.85 -15.71
CA THR A 62 15.67 -3.13 -16.80
C THR A 62 15.50 -1.65 -16.54
N HIS A 63 16.59 -0.97 -16.18
CA HIS A 63 16.62 0.48 -16.00
C HIS A 63 17.27 1.13 -17.22
N GLU A 64 16.63 2.16 -17.77
CA GLU A 64 17.13 2.91 -18.92
C GLU A 64 17.20 4.40 -18.58
N VAL A 65 18.36 5.01 -18.85
CA VAL A 65 18.56 6.45 -18.73
C VAL A 65 18.19 7.09 -20.08
N ARG A 66 17.31 8.09 -20.02
CA ARG A 66 16.91 8.88 -21.19
C ARG A 66 17.83 10.08 -21.38
N GLU A 67 17.98 10.50 -22.62
CA GLU A 67 18.70 11.73 -22.96
C GLU A 67 18.02 12.92 -22.27
N PRO A 68 18.76 13.76 -21.53
CA PRO A 68 18.20 14.97 -20.96
C PRO A 68 17.78 15.94 -22.07
N ASP A 69 16.55 16.41 -22.03
CA ASP A 69 16.11 17.50 -22.92
C ASP A 69 16.45 18.86 -22.30
N GLU A 70 16.93 19.77 -23.14
CA GLU A 70 17.12 21.17 -22.75
C GLU A 70 15.77 21.83 -22.49
N VAL A 71 15.67 22.53 -21.36
CA VAL A 71 14.44 23.24 -21.00
C VAL A 71 14.21 24.39 -21.99
N PRO A 72 13.04 24.47 -22.65
CA PRO A 72 12.73 25.58 -23.54
C PRO A 72 12.90 26.92 -22.82
N ARG A 73 13.44 27.92 -23.52
CA ARG A 73 13.50 29.29 -23.00
C ARG A 73 12.18 29.98 -23.29
N ALA A 74 11.72 30.80 -22.34
CA ALA A 74 10.56 31.67 -22.57
C ALA A 74 10.84 32.63 -23.74
N ALA A 75 9.81 32.95 -24.52
CA ALA A 75 9.94 33.88 -25.64
C ALA A 75 10.32 35.29 -25.16
N ASP A 76 9.76 35.71 -24.03
CA ASP A 76 10.05 36.97 -23.36
C ASP A 76 10.69 36.73 -21.99
N GLU A 77 11.68 37.54 -21.61
CA GLU A 77 12.46 37.39 -20.36
C GLU A 77 11.60 37.47 -19.07
N GLY A 78 10.37 37.96 -19.16
CA GLY A 78 9.41 38.07 -18.06
C GLY A 78 8.35 36.95 -17.99
N GLU A 79 8.23 36.11 -19.03
CA GLU A 79 7.21 35.07 -19.06
C GLU A 79 7.69 33.81 -18.33
N ARG A 80 6.89 33.32 -17.37
CA ARG A 80 7.16 32.06 -16.68
C ARG A 80 6.51 30.92 -17.46
N LEU A 81 7.31 29.95 -17.92
CA LEU A 81 6.79 28.73 -18.50
C LEU A 81 6.05 27.89 -17.44
N THR A 82 4.83 27.49 -17.77
CA THR A 82 4.03 26.55 -17.00
C THR A 82 4.32 25.11 -17.44
N PRO A 83 4.04 24.09 -16.61
CA PRO A 83 4.44 22.71 -16.90
C PRO A 83 3.99 22.15 -18.25
N HIS A 84 2.83 22.56 -18.76
CA HIS A 84 2.32 22.11 -20.05
C HIS A 84 3.00 22.78 -21.26
N GLN A 85 3.72 23.88 -21.04
CA GLN A 85 4.50 24.58 -22.06
C GLN A 85 5.93 24.02 -22.20
N LEU A 86 6.37 23.14 -21.29
CA LEU A 86 7.71 22.54 -21.31
C LEU A 86 7.88 21.43 -22.37
N GLY A 87 6.81 21.07 -23.08
CA GLY A 87 6.82 19.99 -24.07
C GLY A 87 6.77 18.60 -23.42
N ASN A 88 6.71 17.57 -24.27
CA ASN A 88 6.73 16.18 -23.81
C ASN A 88 8.16 15.76 -23.47
N VAL A 89 8.31 14.98 -22.41
CA VAL A 89 9.60 14.37 -22.04
C VAL A 89 10.09 13.48 -23.18
N GLY A 90 11.33 13.67 -23.61
CA GLY A 90 11.99 12.90 -24.66
C GLY A 90 11.97 11.40 -24.37
N THR A 91 11.89 10.64 -25.45
CA THR A 91 11.91 9.17 -25.42
C THR A 91 13.24 8.60 -25.88
N LYS A 92 14.23 9.46 -26.16
CA LYS A 92 15.53 9.06 -26.67
C LYS A 92 16.36 8.43 -25.56
N ARG A 93 17.01 7.33 -25.91
CA ARG A 93 17.97 6.64 -25.04
C ARG A 93 19.25 7.47 -24.96
N ALA A 94 19.75 7.71 -23.76
CA ALA A 94 21.07 8.33 -23.58
C ALA A 94 22.20 7.36 -23.95
N ASP A 95 23.32 7.87 -24.46
CA ASP A 95 24.52 7.05 -24.66
C ASP A 95 25.10 6.55 -23.33
N ASP A 96 25.07 7.42 -22.29
CA ASP A 96 25.47 7.04 -20.94
C ASP A 96 24.29 6.48 -20.14
N GLN A 97 24.34 5.17 -19.87
CA GLN A 97 23.32 4.45 -19.11
C GLN A 97 23.63 4.35 -17.61
N ARG A 98 24.72 4.99 -17.14
CA ARG A 98 25.05 5.01 -15.71
C ARG A 98 24.06 5.91 -14.97
N ARG A 99 23.57 5.43 -13.82
CA ARG A 99 22.71 6.24 -12.94
C ARG A 99 23.45 7.54 -12.56
N PRO A 100 22.94 8.73 -12.91
CA PRO A 100 23.58 9.98 -12.55
C PRO A 100 23.66 10.08 -11.03
N ARG A 101 24.84 10.46 -10.53
CA ARG A 101 25.02 10.82 -9.13
C ARG A 101 24.84 12.33 -9.00
N TRP A 102 24.22 12.75 -7.92
CA TRP A 102 24.09 14.17 -7.64
C TRP A 102 25.48 14.83 -7.55
N SER A 103 25.66 15.91 -8.30
CA SER A 103 26.81 16.82 -8.22
C SER A 103 26.32 18.26 -8.00
N PRO A 104 27.13 19.14 -7.39
CA PRO A 104 26.81 20.56 -7.28
C PRO A 104 26.50 21.16 -8.67
N GLY A 105 25.34 21.81 -8.81
CA GLY A 105 24.85 22.35 -10.08
C GLY A 105 24.00 21.40 -10.93
N SER A 106 23.86 20.12 -10.55
CA SER A 106 22.95 19.18 -11.22
C SER A 106 21.53 19.22 -10.61
N SER A 107 20.54 19.52 -11.43
CA SER A 107 19.10 19.45 -11.09
C SER A 107 18.56 18.05 -11.42
N GLY A 108 19.02 17.04 -10.70
CA GLY A 108 18.62 15.66 -10.99
C GLY A 108 18.79 14.72 -9.80
N SER A 109 17.99 14.93 -8.74
CA SER A 109 17.87 13.95 -7.65
C SER A 109 16.50 14.07 -6.97
N PHE A 110 15.45 13.63 -7.65
CA PHE A 110 14.19 13.29 -6.98
C PHE A 110 13.97 11.78 -7.14
N GLY A 111 14.00 11.04 -6.02
CA GLY A 111 13.80 9.58 -5.98
C GLY A 111 15.01 8.75 -5.53
N GLY A 112 15.78 9.20 -4.54
CA GLY A 112 16.84 8.40 -3.90
C GLY A 112 16.32 7.57 -2.73
N GLY A 113 15.40 6.63 -2.97
CA GLY A 113 14.94 5.64 -1.98
C GLY A 113 15.98 4.55 -1.75
N GLY A 114 17.19 4.91 -1.32
CA GLY A 114 18.20 3.94 -0.90
C GLY A 114 17.94 3.53 0.55
N GLY A 115 17.25 2.42 0.77
CA GLY A 115 17.09 1.83 2.10
C GLY A 115 18.45 1.56 2.74
N GLY A 116 18.63 2.04 3.96
CA GLY A 116 19.84 1.82 4.76
C GLY A 116 20.12 0.33 4.96
N ARG A 117 21.41 -0.02 4.91
CA ARG A 117 21.90 -1.34 5.32
C ARG A 117 22.79 -1.13 6.54
N THR A 118 22.33 -1.65 7.69
CA THR A 118 23.15 -2.10 8.82
C THR A 118 22.58 -3.43 9.28
#